data_AF-A0A967F7V7-F1
#
_entry.id   AF-A0A967F7V7-F1
#
_cell.length_a   1.000
_cell.length_b   1.000
_cell.length_c   1.000
_cell.angle_alpha   90.00
_cell.angle_beta   90.00
_cell.angle_gamma   90.00
#
_symmetry.space_group_name_H-M   'P 1'
#
loop_
_entity.id
_entity.type
_entity.pdbx_description
1 polymer ?
#
loop_
_entity_poly.entity_id
_entity_poly.type
_entity_poly.pdbx_seq_one_letter_code
_entity_poly.pdbx_strand_id
1 'polypeptide(L)'
;MLFACTFVLSACNVEQAAEPAAEPAAEPAPAPAAEPDLFSQRSDNAFDFATIDAIGDKVADWQLANLDNLSDYMRNYRNNIADRRGWHHGALYVGMMNWAFLPGNEKYDAALRKISEENEWKLGERLFHGDDHVVGQLYLYFHAKDGDPGMIRHTIQQFNQILAANPQGSLEFLGDSISGVGRLCQLRWCWCDALFMAPATWIGLSMATGDPQYMEF
;
A
#
# COMPACT_ATOMS: atom_id res chain seq x y z
N MET A 1 -9.56 84.20 -57.61
CA MET A 1 -11.04 84.26 -57.50
C MET A 1 -11.47 83.12 -56.59
N LEU A 2 -12.29 83.46 -55.60
CA LEU A 2 -12.76 82.65 -54.47
C LEU A 2 -13.14 81.21 -54.83
N PHE A 3 -12.71 80.26 -54.00
CA PHE A 3 -13.51 79.06 -53.74
C PHE A 3 -13.66 78.89 -52.23
N ALA A 4 -14.91 79.01 -51.78
CA ALA A 4 -15.35 78.75 -50.43
C ALA A 4 -15.44 77.23 -50.21
N CYS A 5 -14.90 76.74 -49.09
CA CYS A 5 -15.24 75.42 -48.58
C CYS A 5 -15.68 75.56 -47.12
N THR A 6 -16.98 75.33 -46.95
CA THR A 6 -17.76 75.34 -45.72
C THR A 6 -17.26 74.25 -44.76
N PHE A 7 -16.89 74.65 -43.55
CA PHE A 7 -16.72 73.73 -42.42
C PHE A 7 -18.10 73.37 -41.86
N VAL A 8 -18.46 72.08 -41.87
CA VAL A 8 -19.61 71.55 -41.13
C VAL A 8 -19.08 70.98 -39.81
N LEU A 9 -19.53 71.56 -38.69
CA LEU A 9 -19.39 70.95 -37.36
C LEU A 9 -20.28 69.70 -37.31
N SER A 10 -19.69 68.55 -36.99
CA SER A 10 -20.43 67.39 -36.50
C SER A 10 -19.97 67.10 -35.07
N ALA A 11 -20.95 67.00 -34.17
CA ALA A 11 -20.79 66.90 -32.74
C ALA A 11 -20.21 65.55 -32.30
N CYS A 12 -19.51 65.57 -31.16
CA CYS A 12 -18.99 64.41 -30.46
C CYS A 12 -20.08 63.37 -30.17
N ASN A 13 -19.78 62.09 -30.41
CA ASN A 13 -20.29 61.01 -29.57
C ASN A 13 -19.09 60.15 -29.15
N VAL A 14 -18.77 60.17 -27.86
CA VAL A 14 -17.82 59.24 -27.24
C VAL A 14 -18.58 57.93 -27.09
N GLU A 15 -18.22 56.93 -27.89
CA GLU A 15 -18.79 55.59 -27.79
C GLU A 15 -18.20 54.92 -26.55
N GLN A 16 -19.06 54.69 -25.57
CA GLN A 16 -18.75 54.01 -24.32
C GLN A 16 -18.59 52.51 -24.63
N ALA A 17 -17.36 52.01 -24.66
CA ALA A 17 -17.09 50.59 -24.80
C ALA A 17 -17.66 49.84 -23.60
N ALA A 18 -18.63 48.95 -23.84
CA ALA A 18 -19.19 48.06 -22.84
C ALA A 18 -18.18 46.94 -22.49
N GLU A 19 -17.99 46.69 -21.19
CA GLU A 19 -17.31 45.50 -20.66
C GLU A 19 -18.00 44.22 -21.17
N PRO A 20 -17.26 43.16 -21.55
CA PRO A 20 -17.87 41.88 -21.88
C PRO A 20 -18.49 41.26 -20.61
N ALA A 21 -19.75 40.85 -20.72
CA ALA A 21 -20.46 40.14 -19.67
C ALA A 21 -19.74 38.82 -19.32
N ALA A 22 -19.56 38.57 -18.03
CA ALA A 22 -19.02 37.32 -17.52
C ALA A 22 -19.93 36.14 -17.93
N GLU A 23 -19.31 35.11 -18.49
CA GLU A 23 -19.94 33.82 -18.80
C GLU A 23 -20.40 33.16 -17.48
N PRO A 24 -21.63 32.60 -17.39
CA PRO A 24 -22.08 31.95 -16.17
C PRO A 24 -21.21 30.71 -15.90
N ALA A 25 -20.70 30.62 -14.67
CA ALA A 25 -19.96 29.46 -14.21
C ALA A 25 -20.79 28.19 -14.40
N ALA A 26 -20.21 27.18 -15.03
CA ALA A 26 -20.81 25.86 -15.16
C ALA A 26 -21.15 25.30 -13.77
N GLU A 27 -22.39 24.83 -13.59
CA GLU A 27 -22.78 24.14 -12.37
C GLU A 27 -21.86 22.93 -12.13
N PRO A 28 -21.42 22.69 -10.87
CA PRO A 28 -20.64 21.51 -10.55
C PRO A 28 -21.46 20.26 -10.90
N ALA A 29 -20.81 19.31 -11.59
CA ALA A 29 -21.43 18.04 -11.93
C ALA A 29 -22.01 17.38 -10.65
N PRO A 30 -23.20 16.75 -10.75
CA PRO A 30 -23.81 16.10 -9.61
C PRO A 30 -22.83 15.06 -9.03
N ALA A 31 -22.69 15.06 -7.71
CA ALA A 31 -21.91 14.05 -7.00
C ALA A 31 -22.34 12.65 -7.47
N PRO A 32 -21.40 11.72 -7.69
CA PRO A 32 -21.73 10.35 -8.06
C PRO A 32 -22.76 9.81 -7.06
N ALA A 33 -23.81 9.17 -7.58
CA ALA A 33 -24.85 8.56 -6.75
C ALA A 33 -24.19 7.71 -5.68
N ALA A 34 -24.63 7.86 -4.42
CA ALA A 34 -24.11 7.08 -3.32
C ALA A 34 -24.27 5.59 -3.67
N GLU A 35 -23.13 4.90 -3.80
CA GLU A 35 -23.07 3.44 -3.88
C GLU A 35 -23.99 2.86 -2.80
N PRO A 36 -24.88 1.91 -3.14
CA PRO A 36 -25.80 1.36 -2.16
C PRO A 36 -25.04 0.81 -0.95
N ASP A 37 -25.60 1.03 0.25
CA ASP A 37 -24.99 0.58 1.49
C ASP A 37 -24.83 -0.94 1.44
N LEU A 38 -23.58 -1.39 1.48
CA LEU A 38 -23.21 -2.79 1.33
C LEU A 38 -23.84 -3.67 2.42
N PHE A 39 -24.07 -3.10 3.60
CA PHE A 39 -24.69 -3.81 4.72
C PHE A 39 -26.22 -3.84 4.62
N SER A 40 -26.81 -2.91 3.87
CA SER A 40 -28.25 -2.88 3.59
C SER A 40 -28.68 -3.97 2.60
N GLN A 41 -27.73 -4.53 1.84
CA GLN A 41 -27.97 -5.61 0.87
C GLN A 41 -27.56 -6.99 1.39
N ARG A 42 -27.18 -7.11 2.68
CA ARG A 42 -26.75 -8.40 3.21
C ARG A 42 -27.88 -9.43 3.11
N SER A 43 -27.55 -10.62 2.63
CA SER A 43 -28.41 -11.78 2.81
C SER A 43 -28.67 -12.03 4.30
N ASP A 44 -29.85 -12.53 4.67
CA ASP A 44 -30.11 -13.03 6.03
C ASP A 44 -29.13 -14.16 6.41
N ASN A 45 -28.54 -14.82 5.41
CA ASN A 45 -27.42 -15.73 5.59
C ASN A 45 -26.09 -14.96 5.61
N ALA A 46 -25.48 -14.86 6.79
CA ALA A 46 -24.16 -14.24 6.98
C ALA A 46 -23.00 -14.96 6.25
N PHE A 47 -23.23 -16.17 5.72
CA PHE A 47 -22.25 -16.97 4.98
C PHE A 47 -22.60 -17.17 3.51
N ASP A 48 -23.44 -16.29 2.94
CA ASP A 48 -23.68 -16.28 1.50
C ASP A 48 -22.41 -15.90 0.72
N PHE A 49 -21.99 -16.76 -0.21
CA PHE A 49 -20.73 -16.59 -0.95
C PHE A 49 -20.70 -15.29 -1.76
N ALA A 50 -21.80 -14.95 -2.45
CA ALA A 50 -21.87 -13.72 -3.25
C ALA A 50 -21.72 -12.46 -2.37
N THR A 51 -22.32 -12.49 -1.18
CA THR A 51 -22.16 -11.42 -0.18
C THR A 51 -20.72 -11.33 0.33
N ILE A 52 -20.07 -12.47 0.63
CA ILE A 52 -18.67 -12.52 1.07
C ILE A 52 -17.74 -11.96 -0.02
N ASP A 53 -17.93 -12.37 -1.27
CA ASP A 53 -17.14 -11.90 -2.41
C ASP A 53 -17.29 -10.40 -2.62
N ALA A 54 -18.53 -9.90 -2.62
CA ALA A 54 -18.80 -8.46 -2.75
C ALA A 54 -18.16 -7.63 -1.63
N ILE A 55 -18.17 -8.12 -0.38
CA ILE A 55 -17.51 -7.46 0.75
C ILE A 55 -15.98 -7.50 0.59
N GLY A 56 -15.42 -8.68 0.32
CA GLY A 56 -13.98 -8.85 0.17
C GLY A 56 -13.41 -7.97 -0.94
N ASP A 57 -14.08 -7.93 -2.09
CA ASP A 57 -13.69 -7.09 -3.22
C ASP A 57 -13.74 -5.61 -2.87
N LYS A 58 -14.83 -5.14 -2.24
CA LYS A 58 -14.95 -3.73 -1.86
C LYS A 58 -13.88 -3.31 -0.85
N VAL A 59 -13.54 -4.19 0.10
CA VAL A 59 -12.46 -3.92 1.06
C VAL A 59 -11.10 -3.89 0.35
N ALA A 60 -10.81 -4.86 -0.52
CA ALA A 60 -9.55 -4.91 -1.26
C ALA A 60 -9.37 -3.71 -2.19
N ASP A 61 -10.42 -3.36 -2.95
CA ASP A 61 -10.45 -2.20 -3.84
C ASP A 61 -10.22 -0.90 -3.07
N TRP A 62 -10.92 -0.72 -1.94
CA TRP A 62 -10.77 0.46 -1.11
C TRP A 62 -9.35 0.56 -0.53
N GLN A 63 -8.79 -0.54 -0.01
CA GLN A 63 -7.44 -0.53 0.55
C GLN A 63 -6.40 -0.17 -0.51
N LEU A 64 -6.47 -0.76 -1.70
CA LEU A 64 -5.55 -0.43 -2.80
C LEU A 64 -5.65 1.03 -3.24
N ALA A 65 -6.87 1.57 -3.32
CA ALA A 65 -7.10 2.96 -3.72
C ALA A 65 -6.58 3.98 -2.67
N ASN A 66 -6.34 3.54 -1.43
CA ASN A 66 -5.98 4.42 -0.31
C ASN A 66 -4.61 4.11 0.31
N LEU A 67 -3.78 3.30 -0.34
CA LEU A 67 -2.43 2.92 0.15
C LEU A 67 -1.51 4.13 0.40
N ASP A 68 -1.69 5.22 -0.36
CA ASP A 68 -0.85 6.42 -0.27
C ASP A 68 -1.45 7.53 0.60
N ASN A 69 -2.70 7.38 1.03
CA ASN A 69 -3.46 8.39 1.77
C ASN A 69 -3.66 7.98 3.25
N LEU A 70 -2.75 7.18 3.81
CA LEU A 70 -2.86 6.61 5.15
C LEU A 70 -3.06 7.68 6.23
N SER A 71 -2.42 8.84 6.08
CA SER A 71 -2.54 9.97 7.00
C SER A 71 -3.95 10.50 7.14
N ASP A 72 -4.79 10.32 6.12
CA ASP A 72 -6.11 10.94 6.04
C ASP A 72 -7.14 10.21 6.91
N TYR A 73 -6.90 8.92 7.19
CA TYR A 73 -7.84 8.09 7.94
C TYR A 73 -7.20 7.35 9.14
N MET A 74 -5.87 7.21 9.20
CA MET A 74 -5.22 6.58 10.34
C MET A 74 -5.02 7.56 11.49
N ARG A 75 -5.83 7.42 12.55
CA ARG A 75 -5.77 8.26 13.77
C ARG A 75 -4.37 8.41 14.38
N ASN A 76 -3.57 7.34 14.35
CA ASN A 76 -2.23 7.31 14.95
C ASN A 76 -1.14 7.17 13.88
N TYR A 77 -1.31 7.88 12.74
CA TYR A 77 -0.34 7.86 11.67
C TYR A 77 1.05 8.31 12.14
N ARG A 78 2.08 7.62 11.66
CA ARG A 78 3.50 7.95 11.85
C ARG A 78 4.20 7.76 10.51
N ASN A 79 5.24 8.55 10.23
CA ASN A 79 5.91 8.51 8.93
C ASN A 79 6.47 7.13 8.55
N ASN A 80 6.85 6.31 9.54
CA ASN A 80 7.34 4.95 9.29
C ASN A 80 6.23 3.98 8.84
N ILE A 81 4.96 4.36 8.93
CA ILE A 81 3.83 3.55 8.46
C ILE A 81 3.76 3.57 6.93
N ALA A 82 4.20 4.66 6.28
CA ALA A 82 4.21 4.76 4.82
C ALA A 82 5.28 3.89 4.14
N ASP A 83 6.21 3.28 4.88
CA ASP A 83 7.11 2.30 4.27
C ASP A 83 6.29 1.07 3.88
N ARG A 84 6.09 0.89 2.57
CA ARG A 84 5.36 -0.23 1.96
C ARG A 84 5.96 -1.60 2.28
N ARG A 85 7.19 -1.66 2.80
CA ARG A 85 7.82 -2.91 3.26
C ARG A 85 7.58 -3.19 4.75
N GLY A 86 7.04 -2.22 5.49
CA GLY A 86 6.74 -2.33 6.91
C GLY A 86 5.53 -3.23 7.20
N TRP A 87 5.42 -3.64 8.46
CA TRP A 87 4.45 -4.66 8.89
C TRP A 87 2.98 -4.32 8.65
N HIS A 88 2.59 -3.04 8.71
CA HIS A 88 1.21 -2.63 8.43
C HIS A 88 0.79 -3.03 7.02
N HIS A 89 1.66 -2.74 6.04
CA HIS A 89 1.48 -3.11 4.65
C HIS A 89 1.68 -4.60 4.43
N GLY A 90 2.71 -5.20 5.04
CA GLY A 90 2.94 -6.65 4.93
C GLY A 90 1.75 -7.49 5.40
N ALA A 91 1.12 -7.13 6.52
CA ALA A 91 -0.08 -7.80 7.00
C ALA A 91 -1.27 -7.65 6.03
N LEU A 92 -1.46 -6.46 5.47
CA LEU A 92 -2.45 -6.23 4.41
C LEU A 92 -2.16 -7.11 3.19
N TYR A 93 -0.92 -7.15 2.72
CA TYR A 93 -0.53 -7.93 1.54
C TYR A 93 -0.74 -9.43 1.74
N VAL A 94 -0.48 -9.96 2.93
CA VAL A 94 -0.79 -11.37 3.25
C VAL A 94 -2.30 -11.64 3.10
N GLY A 95 -3.16 -10.76 3.59
CA GLY A 95 -4.61 -10.89 3.38
C GLY A 95 -5.00 -10.81 1.90
N MET A 96 -4.45 -9.82 1.20
CA MET A 96 -4.75 -9.56 -0.21
C MET A 96 -4.25 -10.65 -1.15
N MET A 97 -3.07 -11.23 -0.92
CA MET A 97 -2.56 -12.33 -1.77
C MET A 97 -3.40 -13.59 -1.58
N ASN A 98 -3.90 -13.85 -0.36
CA ASN A 98 -4.85 -14.94 -0.13
C ASN A 98 -6.20 -14.67 -0.80
N TRP A 99 -6.65 -13.40 -0.83
CA TRP A 99 -7.83 -13.01 -1.58
C TRP A 99 -7.65 -13.22 -3.09
N ALA A 100 -6.50 -12.79 -3.63
CA ALA A 100 -6.13 -12.93 -5.03
C ALA A 100 -5.97 -14.39 -5.49
N PHE A 101 -5.64 -15.29 -4.57
CA PHE A 101 -5.53 -16.72 -4.84
C PHE A 101 -6.88 -17.41 -5.06
N LEU A 102 -8.00 -16.79 -4.65
CA LEU A 102 -9.34 -17.34 -4.85
C LEU A 102 -9.79 -17.17 -6.32
N PRO A 103 -10.55 -18.15 -6.87
CA PRO A 103 -11.05 -18.06 -8.24
C PRO A 103 -11.88 -16.77 -8.47
N GLY A 104 -11.57 -16.03 -9.52
CA GLY A 104 -12.27 -14.79 -9.89
C GLY A 104 -11.64 -13.51 -9.32
N ASN A 105 -10.65 -13.63 -8.42
CA ASN A 105 -10.00 -12.51 -7.75
C ASN A 105 -8.58 -12.23 -8.28
N GLU A 106 -8.19 -12.86 -9.38
CA GLU A 106 -6.84 -12.77 -9.95
C GLU A 106 -6.45 -11.32 -10.33
N LYS A 107 -7.43 -10.43 -10.48
CA LYS A 107 -7.23 -8.99 -10.71
C LYS A 107 -6.31 -8.32 -9.68
N TYR A 108 -6.30 -8.82 -8.43
CA TYR A 108 -5.50 -8.24 -7.34
C TYR A 108 -4.00 -8.57 -7.44
N ASP A 109 -3.62 -9.63 -8.16
CA ASP A 109 -2.20 -9.99 -8.35
C ASP A 109 -1.41 -8.87 -9.03
N ALA A 110 -2.00 -8.19 -10.02
CA ALA A 110 -1.31 -7.14 -10.76
C ALA A 110 -0.93 -5.96 -9.85
N ALA A 111 -1.82 -5.58 -8.93
CA ALA A 111 -1.56 -4.51 -7.97
C ALA A 111 -0.45 -4.91 -6.97
N LEU A 112 -0.53 -6.13 -6.43
CA LEU A 112 0.47 -6.66 -5.50
C LEU A 112 1.85 -6.83 -6.17
N ARG A 113 1.87 -7.20 -7.45
CA ARG A 113 3.09 -7.28 -8.25
C ARG A 113 3.74 -5.92 -8.42
N LYS A 114 2.96 -4.91 -8.83
CA LYS A 114 3.44 -3.54 -8.98
C LYS A 114 4.08 -3.03 -7.68
N ILE A 115 3.42 -3.27 -6.54
CA ILE A 115 3.96 -2.93 -5.22
C ILE A 115 5.29 -3.64 -4.95
N SER A 116 5.38 -4.93 -5.27
CA SER A 116 6.60 -5.72 -5.04
C SER A 116 7.78 -5.25 -5.90
N GLU A 117 7.50 -4.89 -7.15
CA GLU A 117 8.46 -4.32 -8.08
C GLU A 117 8.92 -2.91 -7.65
N GLU A 118 7.99 -2.07 -7.19
CA GLU A 118 8.29 -0.75 -6.60
C GLU A 118 9.16 -0.85 -5.34
N ASN A 119 8.94 -1.87 -4.51
CA ASN A 119 9.77 -2.19 -3.36
C ASN A 119 11.11 -2.86 -3.73
N GLU A 120 11.36 -3.09 -5.02
CA GLU A 120 12.54 -3.77 -5.56
C GLU A 120 12.77 -5.16 -4.94
N TRP A 121 11.71 -5.84 -4.51
CA TRP A 121 11.78 -7.13 -3.81
C TRP A 121 12.63 -7.10 -2.53
N LYS A 122 12.76 -5.93 -1.89
CA LYS A 122 13.53 -5.75 -0.65
C LYS A 122 12.64 -5.88 0.58
N LEU A 123 13.18 -6.53 1.60
CA LEU A 123 12.62 -6.54 2.95
C LEU A 123 12.75 -5.14 3.59
N GLY A 124 12.16 -4.96 4.77
CA GLY A 124 12.40 -3.75 5.57
C GLY A 124 13.87 -3.64 6.04
N GLU A 125 14.22 -2.46 6.53
CA GLU A 125 15.61 -2.06 6.83
C GLU A 125 16.19 -2.75 8.08
N ARG A 126 15.34 -3.11 9.04
CA ARG A 126 15.76 -3.64 10.36
C ARG A 126 16.01 -5.14 10.26
N LEU A 127 17.26 -5.51 9.96
CA LEU A 127 17.71 -6.88 9.73
C LEU A 127 17.04 -7.95 10.60
N PHE A 128 17.03 -7.80 11.93
CA PHE A 128 16.51 -8.83 12.84
C PHE A 128 15.03 -8.67 13.21
N HIS A 129 14.41 -7.53 12.90
CA HIS A 129 13.11 -7.19 13.42
C HIS A 129 12.01 -7.87 12.61
N GLY A 130 11.20 -8.72 13.27
CA GLY A 130 10.20 -9.54 12.57
C GLY A 130 9.23 -8.76 11.67
N ASP A 131 8.79 -7.58 12.11
CA ASP A 131 8.00 -6.64 11.29
C ASP A 131 8.54 -6.34 9.89
N ASP A 132 9.85 -6.43 9.69
CA ASP A 132 10.50 -6.11 8.42
C ASP A 132 10.67 -7.36 7.54
N HIS A 133 10.32 -8.54 8.06
CA HIS A 133 10.38 -9.83 7.36
C HIS A 133 9.06 -10.18 6.66
N VAL A 134 7.93 -9.65 7.13
CA VAL A 134 6.58 -10.08 6.70
C VAL A 134 6.31 -9.84 5.22
N VAL A 135 6.84 -8.76 4.64
CA VAL A 135 6.70 -8.47 3.21
C VAL A 135 7.33 -9.57 2.34
N GLY A 136 8.30 -10.32 2.89
CA GLY A 136 8.90 -11.47 2.22
C GLY A 136 7.91 -12.58 1.89
N GLN A 137 6.78 -12.70 2.60
CA GLN A 137 5.72 -13.65 2.26
C GLN A 137 5.12 -13.34 0.87
N LEU A 138 4.94 -12.05 0.55
CA LEU A 138 4.44 -11.63 -0.77
C LEU A 138 5.46 -11.93 -1.87
N TYR A 139 6.74 -11.73 -1.59
CA TYR A 139 7.79 -12.01 -2.57
C TYR A 139 7.95 -13.51 -2.84
N LEU A 140 7.83 -14.34 -1.78
CA LEU A 140 7.79 -15.80 -1.90
C LEU A 140 6.56 -16.28 -2.69
N TYR A 141 5.41 -15.63 -2.50
CA TYR A 141 4.21 -15.89 -3.30
C TYR A 141 4.48 -15.71 -4.80
N PHE A 142 5.05 -14.57 -5.21
CA PHE A 142 5.37 -14.34 -6.61
C PHE A 142 6.51 -15.22 -7.13
N HIS A 143 7.52 -15.49 -6.31
CA HIS A 143 8.58 -16.43 -6.66
C HIS A 143 8.03 -17.84 -6.93
N ALA A 144 7.07 -18.31 -6.12
CA ALA A 144 6.44 -19.62 -6.32
C ALA A 144 5.65 -19.69 -7.64
N LYS A 145 5.09 -18.57 -8.11
CA LYS A 145 4.34 -18.49 -9.37
C LYS A 145 5.25 -18.41 -10.59
N ASP A 146 6.33 -17.64 -10.51
CA ASP A 146 7.14 -17.27 -11.69
C ASP A 146 8.49 -17.99 -11.75
N GLY A 147 9.00 -18.48 -10.61
CA GLY A 147 10.30 -19.13 -10.49
C GLY A 147 11.50 -18.18 -10.55
N ASP A 148 11.31 -16.86 -10.56
CA ASP A 148 12.42 -15.90 -10.66
C ASP A 148 13.17 -15.77 -9.32
N PRO A 149 14.45 -16.21 -9.22
CA PRO A 149 15.23 -16.10 -7.99
C PRO A 149 15.50 -14.65 -7.57
N GLY A 150 15.38 -13.68 -8.48
CA GLY A 150 15.53 -12.26 -8.20
C GLY A 150 14.55 -11.74 -7.15
N MET A 151 13.35 -12.34 -7.08
CA MET A 151 12.27 -11.95 -6.16
C MET A 151 12.58 -12.27 -4.69
N ILE A 152 13.44 -13.27 -4.43
CA ILE A 152 13.78 -13.70 -3.06
C ILE A 152 15.25 -13.51 -2.71
N ARG A 153 16.06 -12.98 -3.64
CA ARG A 153 17.51 -12.80 -3.44
C ARG A 153 17.84 -11.94 -2.23
N HIS A 154 17.11 -10.84 -2.00
CA HIS A 154 17.33 -9.99 -0.84
C HIS A 154 16.92 -10.68 0.46
N THR A 155 15.84 -11.46 0.46
CA THR A 155 15.40 -12.28 1.60
C THR A 155 16.49 -13.29 1.98
N ILE A 156 17.05 -14.02 1.01
CA ILE A 156 18.18 -14.95 1.22
C ILE A 156 19.37 -14.21 1.86
N GLN A 157 19.73 -13.05 1.33
CA GLN A 157 20.86 -12.26 1.84
C GLN A 157 20.65 -11.87 3.31
N GLN A 158 19.50 -11.28 3.66
CA GLN A 158 19.22 -10.86 5.04
C GLN A 158 19.17 -12.06 5.98
N PHE A 159 18.51 -13.16 5.60
CA PHE A 159 18.35 -14.31 6.49
C PHE A 159 19.68 -15.05 6.70
N ASN A 160 20.55 -15.12 5.70
CA ASN A 160 21.92 -15.63 5.87
C ASN A 160 22.75 -14.78 6.85
N GLN A 161 22.55 -13.46 6.87
CA GLN A 161 23.22 -12.60 7.85
C GLN A 161 22.70 -12.85 9.27
N ILE A 162 21.39 -13.07 9.44
CA ILE A 162 20.79 -13.39 10.74
C ILE A 162 21.29 -14.73 11.26
N LEU A 163 21.32 -15.76 10.40
CA LEU A 163 21.86 -17.09 10.71
C LEU A 163 23.33 -17.01 11.14
N ALA A 164 24.14 -16.23 10.42
CA ALA A 164 25.55 -16.04 10.76
C ALA A 164 25.74 -15.27 12.10
N ALA A 165 24.88 -14.30 12.39
CA ALA A 165 24.93 -13.53 13.64
C ALA A 165 24.43 -14.33 14.85
N ASN A 166 23.48 -15.25 14.65
CA ASN A 166 22.95 -16.21 15.63
C ASN A 166 22.72 -15.61 17.04
N PRO A 167 21.82 -14.61 17.19
CA PRO A 167 21.64 -13.92 18.47
C PRO A 167 21.15 -14.84 19.60
N GLN A 168 21.87 -14.85 20.72
CA GLN A 168 21.59 -15.70 21.91
C GLN A 168 21.08 -14.93 23.14
N GLY A 169 20.70 -13.66 22.97
CA GLY A 169 20.28 -12.79 24.07
C GLY A 169 18.97 -13.20 24.76
N SER A 170 18.67 -12.60 25.92
CA SER A 170 17.41 -12.82 26.65
C SER A 170 16.18 -12.42 25.83
N LEU A 171 15.06 -13.10 26.04
CA LEU A 171 13.74 -12.72 25.50
C LEU A 171 12.98 -11.75 26.40
N GLU A 172 13.55 -11.38 27.55
CA GLU A 172 12.94 -10.40 28.44
C GLU A 172 12.88 -9.02 27.79
N PHE A 173 11.72 -8.38 27.83
CA PHE A 173 11.49 -7.04 27.30
C PHE A 173 12.04 -5.95 28.24
N LEU A 174 13.36 -5.95 28.43
CA LEU A 174 14.09 -5.08 29.35
C LEU A 174 15.20 -4.29 28.62
N GLY A 175 15.81 -3.34 29.33
CA GLY A 175 16.93 -2.53 28.85
C GLY A 175 16.50 -1.38 27.94
N ASP A 176 17.46 -0.52 27.56
CA ASP A 176 17.17 0.64 26.72
C ASP A 176 16.93 0.28 25.25
N SER A 177 16.23 1.17 24.55
CA SER A 177 16.06 1.04 23.10
C SER A 177 17.37 1.33 22.38
N ILE A 178 17.77 0.41 21.52
CA ILE A 178 18.91 0.50 20.61
C ILE A 178 18.41 0.98 19.25
N SER A 179 19.09 1.99 18.68
CA SER A 179 18.74 2.52 17.36
C SER A 179 18.79 1.42 16.30
N GLY A 180 17.76 1.35 15.44
CA GLY A 180 17.65 0.35 14.37
C GLY A 180 17.27 -1.07 14.82
N VAL A 181 17.23 -1.34 16.12
CA VAL A 181 16.91 -2.67 16.69
C VAL A 181 15.67 -2.63 17.56
N GLY A 182 15.49 -1.57 18.34
CA GLY A 182 14.58 -1.57 19.49
C GLY A 182 15.28 -2.19 20.71
N ARG A 183 14.61 -3.01 21.50
CA ARG A 183 15.23 -3.73 22.64
C ARG A 183 15.98 -4.97 22.16
N LEU A 184 16.99 -5.41 22.92
CA LEU A 184 17.81 -6.58 22.58
C LEU A 184 16.97 -7.84 22.32
N CYS A 185 15.90 -8.04 23.08
CA CYS A 185 15.03 -9.21 22.90
C CYS A 185 14.34 -9.25 21.53
N GLN A 186 14.23 -8.09 20.85
CA GLN A 186 13.60 -8.01 19.54
C GLN A 186 14.46 -8.62 18.42
N LEU A 187 15.76 -8.83 18.68
CA LEU A 187 16.63 -9.63 17.82
C LEU A 187 16.18 -11.10 17.70
N ARG A 188 15.36 -11.57 18.65
CA ARG A 188 14.87 -12.95 18.77
C ARG A 188 13.34 -13.01 18.95
N TRP A 189 12.62 -11.99 18.49
CA TRP A 189 11.15 -12.00 18.44
C TRP A 189 10.46 -12.18 19.80
N CYS A 190 10.81 -11.35 20.78
CA CYS A 190 10.22 -11.39 22.13
C CYS A 190 8.75 -10.91 22.26
N TRP A 191 8.03 -10.66 21.16
CA TRP A 191 6.63 -10.22 21.20
C TRP A 191 5.77 -11.12 20.32
N CYS A 192 4.51 -11.33 20.70
CA CYS A 192 3.63 -12.30 20.06
C CYS A 192 3.39 -12.03 18.57
N ASP A 193 3.30 -10.76 18.18
CA ASP A 193 2.98 -10.40 16.79
C ASP A 193 4.09 -10.85 15.84
N ALA A 194 5.34 -10.89 16.31
CA ALA A 194 6.48 -11.38 15.53
C ALA A 194 6.27 -12.81 15.00
N LEU A 195 5.46 -13.62 15.69
CA LEU A 195 5.14 -14.98 15.28
C LEU A 195 4.29 -15.03 14.00
N PHE A 196 3.57 -13.96 13.69
CA PHE A 196 2.94 -13.77 12.38
C PHE A 196 3.92 -13.14 11.38
N MET A 197 4.74 -12.19 11.85
CA MET A 197 5.54 -11.36 10.94
C MET A 197 6.71 -12.11 10.29
N ALA A 198 7.45 -12.93 11.04
CA ALA A 198 8.68 -13.53 10.52
C ALA A 198 8.59 -15.02 10.15
N PRO A 199 8.11 -15.93 11.01
CA PRO A 199 8.26 -17.37 10.80
C PRO A 199 7.78 -17.90 9.44
N ALA A 200 6.66 -17.38 8.92
CA ALA A 200 6.14 -17.80 7.63
C ALA A 200 7.08 -17.45 6.46
N THR A 201 7.79 -16.32 6.51
CA THR A 201 8.82 -15.98 5.52
C THR A 201 10.01 -16.93 5.61
N TRP A 202 10.44 -17.30 6.82
CA TRP A 202 11.54 -18.25 7.05
C TRP A 202 11.22 -19.65 6.54
N ILE A 203 10.04 -20.16 6.90
CA ILE A 203 9.53 -21.45 6.42
C ILE A 203 9.38 -21.44 4.89
N GLY A 204 8.76 -20.40 4.34
CA GLY A 204 8.57 -20.29 2.89
C GLY A 204 9.90 -20.22 2.14
N LEU A 205 10.93 -19.57 2.72
CA LEU A 205 12.27 -19.54 2.12
C LEU A 205 12.94 -20.92 2.12
N SER A 206 12.77 -21.70 3.19
CA SER A 206 13.22 -23.10 3.24
C SER A 206 12.57 -23.92 2.12
N MET A 207 11.26 -23.78 1.93
CA MET A 207 10.53 -24.48 0.87
C MET A 207 10.98 -24.06 -0.53
N ALA A 208 11.23 -22.76 -0.75
CA ALA A 208 11.64 -22.23 -2.05
C ALA A 208 13.07 -22.63 -2.44
N THR A 209 13.98 -22.71 -1.46
CA THR A 209 15.41 -22.98 -1.69
C THR A 209 15.80 -24.44 -1.52
N GLY A 210 14.99 -25.21 -0.78
CA GLY A 210 15.33 -26.57 -0.34
C GLY A 210 16.31 -26.61 0.84
N ASP A 211 16.65 -25.47 1.44
CA ASP A 211 17.60 -25.39 2.55
C ASP A 211 16.89 -25.44 3.91
N PRO A 212 17.09 -26.50 4.72
CA PRO A 212 16.38 -26.65 6.00
C PRO A 212 16.77 -25.61 7.05
N GLN A 213 17.94 -24.97 6.93
CA GLN A 213 18.45 -24.08 7.98
C GLN A 213 17.51 -22.89 8.26
N TYR A 214 16.74 -22.44 7.27
CA TYR A 214 15.78 -21.36 7.44
C TYR A 214 14.57 -21.77 8.30
N MET A 215 14.13 -23.03 8.21
CA MET A 215 13.01 -23.53 9.03
C MET A 215 13.46 -23.89 10.46
N GLU A 216 14.73 -24.23 10.64
CA GLU A 216 15.31 -24.62 11.94
C GLU A 216 15.66 -23.44 12.85
N PHE A 217 15.78 -22.23 12.30
CA PHE A 217 16.06 -20.98 13.01
C PHE A 217 14.89 -20.53 13.90
#